data_AF-A0A2M8YM45-F1
#
_entry.id   AF-A0A2M8YM45-F1
#
_cell.length_a   1.000
_cell.length_b   1.000
_cell.length_c   1.000
_cell.angle_alpha   90.00
_cell.angle_beta   90.00
_cell.angle_gamma   90.00
#
_symmetry.space_group_name_H-M   'P 1'
#
loop_
_entity.id
_entity.type
_entity.pdbx_description
1 polymer ?
#
loop_
_entity_poly.entity_id
_entity_poly.type
_entity_poly.pdbx_seq_one_letter_code
_entity_poly.pdbx_strand_id
1 'polypeptide(L)'
;MKLISRLSNAAMLATMLSGCVIAPIPIDNLSYKGVAKVRTDKTASILITSSGIGGINSTTLMPAGGILIPMAQKSNGKVFESDSQQEFAASLKKELLRLGIVKDITSNTAEKADIMIAINIDRARFNGDRVEFLLDISMLVSGATSPSLHRYKVVSTEGDSLLDLYNTNGAEARVKLAQKMLDRLIPDIEAYALTLPPG
;
A
#
# COMPACT_ATOMS: atom_id res chain seq x y z
N MET A 1 9.72 51.37 -36.88
CA MET A 1 8.75 50.39 -36.35
C MET A 1 9.32 48.97 -36.42
N LYS A 2 10.03 48.52 -35.38
CA LYS A 2 10.53 47.14 -35.21
C LYS A 2 10.53 46.81 -33.71
N LEU A 3 9.36 46.65 -33.10
CA LEU A 3 9.26 46.29 -31.67
C LEU A 3 8.20 45.23 -31.37
N ILE A 4 7.47 44.72 -32.36
CA ILE A 4 6.32 43.84 -32.12
C ILE A 4 6.66 42.34 -32.27
N SER A 5 7.85 41.97 -32.77
CA SER A 5 8.12 40.56 -33.13
C SER A 5 8.83 39.71 -32.05
N ARG A 6 9.06 40.21 -30.84
CA ARG A 6 9.80 39.47 -29.79
C ARG A 6 8.96 38.98 -28.60
N LEU A 7 7.70 39.37 -28.51
CA LEU A 7 6.83 39.00 -27.39
C LEU A 7 6.10 37.65 -27.58
N SER A 8 6.02 37.13 -28.80
CA SER A 8 5.27 35.89 -29.08
C SER A 8 6.02 34.59 -28.73
N ASN A 9 7.34 34.63 -28.61
CA ASN A 9 8.13 33.40 -28.33
C ASN A 9 8.34 33.12 -26.83
N ALA A 10 8.08 34.07 -25.94
CA ALA A 10 8.26 33.86 -24.50
C ALA A 10 7.06 33.16 -23.84
N ALA A 11 5.85 33.35 -24.37
CA ALA A 11 4.63 32.76 -23.80
C ALA A 11 4.51 31.25 -24.06
N MET A 12 5.17 30.73 -25.09
CA MET A 12 5.07 29.31 -25.48
C MET A 12 6.03 28.39 -24.68
N LEU A 13 7.09 28.94 -24.05
CA LEU A 13 7.94 28.19 -23.12
C LEU A 13 7.35 28.10 -21.71
N ALA A 14 6.50 29.05 -21.30
CA ALA A 14 5.91 29.07 -19.96
C ALA A 14 4.81 28.01 -19.77
N THR A 15 4.16 27.56 -20.84
CA THR A 15 3.10 26.54 -20.80
C THR A 15 3.64 25.10 -20.84
N MET A 16 4.91 24.88 -21.20
CA MET A 16 5.52 23.54 -21.17
C MET A 16 6.06 23.15 -19.79
N LEU A 17 6.23 24.10 -18.87
CA LEU A 17 6.63 23.84 -17.48
C LEU A 17 5.44 23.61 -16.54
N SER A 18 4.21 23.89 -16.99
CA SER A 18 2.99 23.76 -16.17
C SER A 18 2.38 22.36 -16.18
N GLY A 19 2.99 21.42 -16.92
CA GLY A 19 2.46 20.09 -17.19
C GLY A 19 3.15 18.94 -16.47
N CYS A 20 3.89 19.18 -15.38
CA CYS A 20 4.21 18.11 -14.43
C CYS A 20 2.92 17.68 -13.72
N VAL A 21 2.06 16.98 -14.45
CA VAL A 21 1.08 16.08 -13.86
C VAL A 21 1.90 15.18 -12.96
N ILE A 22 1.78 15.36 -11.65
CA ILE A 22 2.50 14.57 -10.66
C ILE A 22 2.13 13.13 -10.96
N ALA A 23 3.03 12.40 -11.63
CA ALA A 23 2.80 11.02 -11.97
C ALA A 23 2.61 10.27 -10.63
N PRO A 24 1.54 9.46 -10.49
CA PRO A 24 1.37 8.67 -9.29
C PRO A 24 2.61 7.82 -9.06
N ILE A 25 3.12 7.82 -7.82
CA ILE A 25 4.30 7.01 -7.48
C ILE A 25 3.85 5.54 -7.46
N PRO A 26 4.40 4.68 -8.31
CA PRO A 26 3.93 3.31 -8.45
C PRO A 26 4.33 2.46 -7.23
N ILE A 27 3.44 1.55 -6.83
CA ILE A 27 3.62 0.63 -5.68
C ILE A 27 4.09 -0.77 -6.15
N ASP A 28 4.26 -0.99 -7.45
CA ASP A 28 4.57 -2.29 -8.07
C ASP A 28 6.05 -2.73 -8.01
N ASN A 29 6.93 -1.87 -7.48
CA ASN A 29 8.36 -2.12 -7.38
C ASN A 29 8.92 -1.88 -5.97
N LEU A 30 8.13 -2.18 -4.94
CA LEU A 30 8.60 -2.13 -3.56
C LEU A 30 9.60 -3.26 -3.30
N SER A 31 10.49 -3.05 -2.33
CA SER A 31 11.48 -4.05 -1.94
C SER A 31 11.51 -4.21 -0.42
N TYR A 32 11.36 -5.45 0.02
CA TYR A 32 11.52 -5.81 1.42
C TYR A 32 13.01 -5.79 1.78
N LYS A 33 13.34 -5.02 2.83
CA LYS A 33 14.74 -4.83 3.25
C LYS A 33 15.31 -6.00 4.04
N GLY A 34 14.46 -6.88 4.57
CA GLY A 34 14.90 -8.04 5.32
C GLY A 34 15.49 -9.14 4.43
N VAL A 35 16.18 -10.08 5.07
CA VAL A 35 16.72 -11.29 4.43
C VAL A 35 15.83 -12.46 4.83
N ALA A 36 15.41 -13.28 3.85
CA ALA A 36 14.69 -14.51 4.15
C ALA A 36 15.64 -15.56 4.73
N LYS A 37 15.19 -16.20 5.80
CA LYS A 37 15.80 -17.32 6.52
C LYS A 37 15.37 -18.66 5.95
N VAL A 38 14.27 -18.70 5.19
CA VAL A 38 13.75 -19.91 4.53
C VAL A 38 13.76 -19.77 3.02
N ARG A 39 14.04 -20.89 2.34
CA ARG A 39 13.75 -21.06 0.92
C ARG A 39 12.94 -22.33 0.73
N THR A 40 11.88 -22.27 -0.05
CA THR A 40 11.02 -23.43 -0.30
C THR A 40 10.82 -23.65 -1.80
N ASP A 41 10.49 -24.87 -2.18
CA ASP A 41 10.08 -25.24 -3.54
C ASP A 41 8.56 -25.15 -3.74
N LYS A 42 7.85 -24.64 -2.72
CA LYS A 42 6.38 -24.59 -2.63
C LYS A 42 5.81 -23.51 -3.52
N THR A 43 4.60 -23.76 -3.99
CA THR A 43 3.79 -22.82 -4.76
C THR A 43 2.82 -22.06 -3.85
N ALA A 44 2.56 -20.80 -4.18
CA ALA A 44 1.57 -20.00 -3.45
C ALA A 44 0.46 -19.44 -4.33
N SER A 45 -0.68 -19.15 -3.72
CA SER A 45 -1.75 -18.34 -4.30
C SER A 45 -2.03 -17.17 -3.36
N ILE A 46 -2.12 -15.97 -3.92
CA ILE A 46 -2.33 -14.73 -3.16
C ILE A 46 -3.63 -14.10 -3.60
N LEU A 47 -4.54 -13.92 -2.65
CA LEU A 47 -5.80 -13.22 -2.83
C LEU A 47 -5.82 -11.99 -1.92
N ILE A 48 -6.07 -10.82 -2.51
CA ILE A 48 -6.27 -9.58 -1.75
C ILE A 48 -7.72 -9.14 -1.95
N THR A 49 -8.45 -8.96 -0.86
CA THR A 49 -9.84 -8.51 -0.84
C THR A 49 -10.00 -7.28 0.04
N SER A 50 -11.07 -6.53 -0.16
CA SER A 50 -11.51 -5.50 0.78
C SER A 50 -12.95 -5.77 1.17
N SER A 51 -13.21 -5.86 2.47
CA SER A 51 -14.57 -6.10 3.01
C SER A 51 -15.42 -4.81 3.09
N GLY A 52 -14.93 -3.69 2.55
CA GLY A 52 -15.75 -2.52 2.24
C GLY A 52 -16.24 -1.71 3.45
N ILE A 53 -15.71 -1.91 4.67
CA ILE A 53 -16.03 -1.02 5.80
C ILE A 53 -15.25 0.30 5.64
N GLY A 54 -15.81 1.13 4.74
CA GLY A 54 -15.72 2.58 4.55
C GLY A 54 -14.43 3.31 4.95
N GLY A 55 -13.85 3.99 3.95
CA GLY A 55 -12.94 5.12 4.16
C GLY A 55 -13.54 6.12 5.15
N ILE A 56 -12.92 6.29 6.31
CA ILE A 56 -13.22 7.40 7.21
C ILE A 56 -12.21 8.48 6.91
N ASN A 57 -12.67 9.62 6.39
CA ASN A 57 -11.86 10.83 6.30
C ASN A 57 -12.17 11.67 7.53
N SER A 58 -11.15 11.91 8.34
CA SER A 58 -11.22 12.97 9.34
C SER A 58 -10.51 14.18 8.75
N THR A 59 -11.27 15.24 8.55
CA THR A 59 -10.72 16.57 8.24
C THR A 59 -11.19 17.47 9.37
N THR A 60 -10.27 18.08 10.08
CA THR A 60 -10.63 19.15 11.00
C THR A 60 -10.71 20.43 10.17
N LEU A 61 -11.77 21.24 10.38
CA LEU A 61 -11.86 22.70 10.17
C LEU A 61 -13.21 23.14 9.54
N MET A 62 -14.22 23.33 10.39
CA MET A 62 -15.27 24.34 10.18
C MET A 62 -15.40 25.17 11.46
N PRO A 63 -15.16 26.49 11.44
CA PRO A 63 -15.40 27.34 12.60
C PRO A 63 -16.91 27.54 12.79
N ALA A 64 -17.50 26.86 13.78
CA ALA A 64 -18.85 27.13 14.25
C ALA A 64 -18.76 27.80 15.63
N GLY A 65 -18.85 29.14 15.66
CA GLY A 65 -18.95 29.89 16.92
C GLY A 65 -17.76 29.76 17.88
N GLY A 66 -16.54 29.50 17.39
CA GLY A 66 -15.32 29.40 18.22
C GLY A 66 -15.06 28.00 18.81
N ILE A 67 -15.90 27.01 18.48
CA ILE A 67 -15.69 25.60 18.87
C ILE A 67 -15.20 24.82 17.65
N LEU A 68 -14.09 24.10 17.81
CA LEU A 68 -13.58 23.19 16.79
C LEU A 68 -14.36 21.87 16.87
N ILE A 69 -15.23 21.63 15.90
CA ILE A 69 -15.99 20.37 15.80
C ILE A 69 -15.28 19.47 14.78
N PRO A 70 -14.79 18.28 15.17
CA PRO A 70 -14.24 17.33 14.21
C PRO A 70 -15.35 16.84 13.27
N MET A 71 -15.18 17.07 11.97
CA MET A 71 -16.09 16.52 10.96
C MET A 71 -15.52 15.19 10.48
N ALA A 72 -16.08 14.09 10.99
CA ALA A 72 -15.90 12.79 10.35
C ALA A 72 -16.77 12.77 9.09
N GLN A 73 -16.17 13.11 7.95
CA GLN A 73 -16.85 12.89 6.68
C GLN A 73 -16.61 11.44 6.29
N LYS A 74 -17.70 10.67 6.12
CA LYS A 74 -17.65 9.45 5.32
C LYS A 74 -17.38 9.90 3.88
N SER A 75 -16.11 10.18 3.60
CA SER A 75 -15.67 10.42 2.27
C SER A 75 -15.84 9.12 1.51
N ASN A 76 -16.19 9.21 0.23
CA ASN A 76 -15.85 8.16 -0.73
C ASN A 76 -14.32 8.11 -0.91
N GLY A 77 -13.54 8.34 0.15
CA GLY A 77 -12.11 8.47 0.21
C GLY A 77 -11.56 7.10 -0.07
N LYS A 78 -11.21 6.94 -1.33
CA LYS A 78 -10.60 5.81 -2.01
C LYS A 78 -9.22 5.48 -1.41
N VAL A 79 -9.19 5.14 -0.12
CA VAL A 79 -7.96 4.80 0.60
C VAL A 79 -7.59 3.37 0.21
N PHE A 80 -6.53 3.25 -0.60
CA PHE A 80 -5.98 1.97 -1.06
C PHE A 80 -6.97 1.13 -1.90
N GLU A 81 -7.31 1.64 -3.08
CA GLU A 81 -8.26 1.02 -4.02
C GLU A 81 -7.73 -0.24 -4.71
N SER A 82 -8.57 -0.84 -5.57
CA SER A 82 -8.24 -1.96 -6.46
C SER A 82 -6.88 -1.83 -7.11
N ASP A 83 -6.54 -0.66 -7.65
CA ASP A 83 -5.29 -0.46 -8.40
C ASP A 83 -4.09 -0.52 -7.45
N SER A 84 -4.19 0.12 -6.28
CA SER A 84 -3.16 0.04 -5.23
C SER A 84 -3.04 -1.38 -4.66
N GLN A 85 -4.15 -2.10 -4.55
CA GLN A 85 -4.19 -3.50 -4.12
C GLN A 85 -3.52 -4.41 -5.14
N GLN A 86 -3.73 -4.17 -6.44
CA GLN A 86 -3.09 -4.91 -7.53
C GLN A 86 -1.58 -4.62 -7.59
N GLU A 87 -1.18 -3.35 -7.52
CA GLU A 87 0.23 -2.96 -7.46
C GLU A 87 0.94 -3.56 -6.24
N PHE A 88 0.30 -3.49 -5.07
CA PHE A 88 0.82 -4.12 -3.86
C PHE A 88 0.91 -5.65 -3.99
N ALA A 89 -0.11 -6.30 -4.56
CA ALA A 89 -0.07 -7.73 -4.83
C ALA A 89 1.11 -8.07 -5.74
N ALA A 90 1.37 -7.28 -6.79
CA ALA A 90 2.50 -7.48 -7.68
C ALA A 90 3.85 -7.38 -6.93
N SER A 91 4.00 -6.35 -6.08
CA SER A 91 5.17 -6.19 -5.22
C SER A 91 5.36 -7.34 -4.24
N LEU A 92 4.31 -7.76 -3.54
CA LEU A 92 4.37 -8.89 -2.61
C LEU A 92 4.77 -10.18 -3.34
N LYS A 93 4.15 -10.45 -4.49
CA LYS A 93 4.49 -11.61 -5.34
C LYS A 93 5.95 -11.61 -5.72
N LYS A 94 6.43 -10.48 -6.25
CA LYS A 94 7.82 -10.29 -6.66
C LYS A 94 8.77 -10.56 -5.49
N GLU A 95 8.47 -10.03 -4.31
CA GLU A 95 9.36 -10.16 -3.15
C GLU A 95 9.39 -11.58 -2.58
N LEU A 96 8.25 -12.27 -2.51
CA LEU A 96 8.22 -13.67 -2.07
C LEU A 96 9.04 -14.59 -3.00
N LEU A 97 8.99 -14.34 -4.31
CA LEU A 97 9.82 -15.04 -5.30
C LEU A 97 11.30 -14.67 -5.18
N ARG A 98 11.62 -13.37 -5.09
CA ARG A 98 13.00 -12.87 -4.95
C ARG A 98 13.68 -13.44 -3.70
N LEU A 99 12.93 -13.52 -2.60
CA LEU A 99 13.40 -14.06 -1.33
C LEU A 99 13.50 -15.60 -1.34
N GLY A 100 12.84 -16.25 -2.30
CA GLY A 100 12.76 -17.71 -2.40
C GLY A 100 11.83 -18.34 -1.37
N ILE A 101 10.99 -17.54 -0.70
CA ILE A 101 9.99 -18.05 0.27
C ILE A 101 9.02 -18.99 -0.43
N VAL A 102 8.71 -18.70 -1.70
CA VAL A 102 7.93 -19.55 -2.60
C VAL A 102 8.66 -19.65 -3.94
N LYS A 103 8.49 -20.78 -4.63
CA LYS A 103 9.09 -21.04 -5.95
C LYS A 103 8.30 -20.40 -7.08
N ASP A 104 6.98 -20.45 -6.97
CA ASP A 104 6.06 -19.93 -7.99
C ASP A 104 4.77 -19.43 -7.34
N ILE A 105 4.09 -18.51 -8.00
CA ILE A 105 2.80 -17.98 -7.56
C ILE A 105 1.77 -18.18 -8.66
N THR A 106 0.83 -19.09 -8.43
CA THR A 106 -0.16 -19.46 -9.42
C THR A 106 -1.31 -18.43 -9.42
N SER A 107 -1.60 -17.86 -10.58
CA SER A 107 -2.66 -16.86 -10.73
C SER A 107 -4.08 -17.46 -10.81
N ASN A 108 -4.22 -18.77 -11.02
CA ASN A 108 -5.44 -19.35 -11.58
C ASN A 108 -6.14 -20.45 -10.79
N THR A 109 -5.65 -20.92 -9.63
CA THR A 109 -6.42 -21.87 -8.80
C THR A 109 -5.83 -22.02 -7.40
N ALA A 110 -6.56 -21.58 -6.38
CA ALA A 110 -6.19 -21.83 -4.97
C ALA A 110 -6.09 -23.33 -4.65
N GLU A 111 -6.82 -24.17 -5.39
CA GLU A 111 -6.85 -25.63 -5.20
C GLU A 111 -5.54 -26.36 -5.53
N LYS A 112 -4.60 -25.71 -6.22
CA LYS A 112 -3.31 -26.32 -6.62
C LYS A 112 -2.10 -25.73 -5.91
N ALA A 113 -2.27 -24.70 -5.10
CA ALA A 113 -1.17 -24.06 -4.39
C ALA A 113 -0.88 -24.78 -3.07
N ASP A 114 0.40 -24.95 -2.73
CA ASP A 114 0.80 -25.48 -1.42
C ASP A 114 0.48 -24.51 -0.27
N ILE A 115 0.49 -23.21 -0.58
CA ILE A 115 0.22 -22.12 0.35
C ILE A 115 -0.86 -21.20 -0.24
N MET A 116 -1.93 -20.97 0.50
CA MET A 116 -2.91 -19.92 0.23
C MET A 116 -2.69 -18.76 1.19
N ILE A 117 -2.52 -17.56 0.66
CA ILE A 117 -2.36 -16.30 1.40
C ILE A 117 -3.55 -15.42 1.04
N ALA A 118 -4.49 -15.25 1.96
CA ALA A 118 -5.64 -14.37 1.81
C ALA A 118 -5.46 -13.13 2.70
N ILE A 119 -5.35 -11.96 2.08
CA ILE A 119 -5.19 -10.67 2.75
C ILE A 119 -6.50 -9.90 2.59
N ASN A 120 -7.18 -9.63 3.70
CA ASN A 120 -8.37 -8.80 3.72
C ASN A 120 -8.07 -7.44 4.33
N ILE A 121 -8.36 -6.37 3.59
CA ILE A 121 -8.38 -5.02 4.12
C ILE A 121 -9.73 -4.81 4.81
N ASP A 122 -9.72 -4.85 6.14
CA ASP A 122 -10.91 -4.76 6.98
C ASP A 122 -11.43 -3.33 7.05
N ARG A 123 -10.52 -2.36 7.21
CA ARG A 123 -10.84 -0.93 7.28
C ARG A 123 -9.70 -0.11 6.70
N ALA A 124 -10.06 1.01 6.08
CA ALA A 124 -9.12 1.98 5.56
C ALA A 124 -9.50 3.38 6.05
N ARG A 125 -8.52 4.19 6.47
CA ARG A 125 -8.76 5.55 6.98
C ARG A 125 -7.71 6.50 6.44
N PHE A 126 -8.12 7.75 6.26
CA PHE A 126 -7.24 8.84 5.90
C PHE A 126 -7.44 10.01 6.87
N ASN A 127 -6.34 10.47 7.45
CA ASN A 127 -6.28 11.66 8.27
C ASN A 127 -5.66 12.79 7.44
N GLY A 128 -6.49 13.72 7.00
CA GLY A 128 -6.08 14.82 6.12
C GLY A 128 -5.13 15.80 6.81
N ASP A 129 -5.25 15.95 8.13
CA ASP A 129 -4.46 16.92 8.91
C ASP A 129 -2.96 16.54 8.96
N ARG A 130 -2.65 15.26 8.77
CA ARG A 130 -1.28 14.71 8.83
C ARG A 130 -0.88 13.94 7.58
N VAL A 131 -1.71 13.98 6.54
CA VAL A 131 -1.54 13.18 5.31
C VAL A 131 -1.20 11.71 5.64
N GLU A 132 -2.01 11.13 6.53
CA GLU A 132 -1.74 9.81 7.12
C GLU A 132 -2.79 8.80 6.68
N PHE A 133 -2.35 7.68 6.11
CA PHE A 133 -3.19 6.51 5.87
C PHE A 133 -3.03 5.47 6.97
N LEU A 134 -4.14 4.81 7.29
CA LEU A 134 -4.21 3.72 8.25
C LEU A 134 -5.06 2.58 7.68
N LEU A 135 -4.52 1.36 7.72
CA LEU A 135 -5.22 0.14 7.34
C LEU A 135 -5.30 -0.81 8.52
N ASP A 136 -6.50 -1.33 8.76
CA ASP A 136 -6.71 -2.52 9.59
C ASP A 136 -6.81 -3.72 8.61
N ILE A 137 -5.92 -4.71 8.75
CA ILE A 137 -5.73 -5.81 7.79
C ILE A 137 -5.79 -7.14 8.54
N SER A 138 -6.46 -8.13 7.96
CA SER A 138 -6.39 -9.52 8.39
C SER A 138 -5.70 -10.36 7.32
N MET A 139 -4.73 -11.19 7.69
CA MET A 139 -4.08 -12.14 6.79
C MET A 139 -4.31 -13.56 7.29
N LEU A 140 -4.89 -14.40 6.43
CA LEU A 140 -5.00 -15.84 6.63
C LEU A 140 -3.96 -16.53 5.74
N VAL A 141 -3.08 -17.32 6.35
CA VAL A 141 -2.15 -18.21 5.64
C VAL A 141 -2.56 -19.66 5.94
N SER A 142 -2.74 -20.46 4.90
CA SER A 142 -3.17 -21.86 5.02
C SER A 142 -2.52 -22.75 3.98
N GLY A 143 -2.51 -24.06 4.20
CA GLY A 143 -1.81 -25.03 3.35
C GLY A 143 -1.86 -26.42 4.00
N ALA A 144 -0.75 -27.16 3.92
CA ALA A 144 -0.64 -28.51 4.50
C ALA A 144 -0.63 -28.54 6.04
N THR A 145 -0.46 -27.40 6.71
CA THR A 145 -0.45 -27.28 8.18
C THR A 145 -1.61 -26.42 8.67
N SER A 146 -1.83 -26.39 9.99
CA SER A 146 -2.90 -25.60 10.60
C SER A 146 -2.86 -24.15 10.13
N PRO A 147 -4.01 -23.57 9.73
CA PRO A 147 -4.05 -22.21 9.23
C PRO A 147 -3.65 -21.21 10.31
N SER A 148 -2.97 -20.14 9.91
CA SER A 148 -2.58 -19.03 10.79
C SER A 148 -3.31 -17.75 10.39
N LEU A 149 -3.99 -17.12 11.35
CA LEU A 149 -4.68 -15.84 11.17
C LEU A 149 -3.94 -14.74 11.92
N HIS A 150 -3.49 -13.73 11.18
CA HIS A 150 -2.81 -12.55 11.69
C HIS A 150 -3.66 -11.30 11.46
N ARG A 151 -3.57 -10.34 12.39
CA ARG A 151 -4.23 -9.04 12.26
C ARG A 151 -3.21 -7.93 12.46
N TYR A 152 -3.26 -6.94 11.59
CA TYR A 152 -2.33 -5.83 11.58
C TYR A 152 -3.08 -4.51 11.57
N LYS A 153 -2.46 -3.52 12.21
CA LYS A 153 -2.79 -2.11 12.04
C LYS A 153 -1.56 -1.44 11.44
N VAL A 154 -1.66 -1.01 10.19
CA VAL A 154 -0.54 -0.41 9.46
C VAL A 154 -0.82 1.07 9.30
N VAL A 155 0.12 1.92 9.71
CA VAL A 155 0.01 3.37 9.62
C VAL A 155 1.17 3.90 8.79
N SER A 156 0.87 4.66 7.73
CA SER A 156 1.86 5.22 6.80
C SER A 156 2.99 6.02 7.47
N THR A 157 2.70 6.62 8.63
CA THR A 157 3.56 7.50 9.41
C THR A 157 4.29 6.79 10.57
N GLU A 158 4.11 5.48 10.73
CA GLU A 158 4.70 4.75 11.86
C GLU A 158 6.24 4.86 11.86
N GLY A 159 6.83 5.52 12.85
CA GLY A 159 8.29 5.70 12.95
C GLY A 159 8.85 6.87 12.13
N ASP A 160 8.00 7.71 11.54
CA ASP A 160 8.42 8.94 10.86
C ASP A 160 8.78 10.03 11.88
N SER A 161 9.77 10.86 11.54
CA SER A 161 10.08 12.06 12.33
C SER A 161 9.03 13.16 12.07
N LEU A 162 8.95 14.17 12.94
CA LEU A 162 8.04 15.31 12.73
C LEU A 162 8.29 16.01 11.39
N LEU A 163 9.54 16.11 10.95
CA LEU A 163 9.89 16.70 9.65
C LEU A 163 9.38 15.85 8.49
N ASP A 164 9.48 14.52 8.59
CA ASP A 164 8.96 13.62 7.56
C ASP A 164 7.44 13.73 7.46
N LEU A 165 6.73 13.85 8.59
CA LEU A 165 5.28 14.05 8.60
C LEU A 165 4.85 15.29 7.83
N TYR A 166 5.54 16.41 8.01
CA TYR A 166 5.18 17.67 7.34
C TYR A 166 5.56 17.72 5.86
N ASN A 167 6.56 16.93 5.45
CA ASN A 167 7.04 16.90 4.06
C ASN A 167 6.40 15.77 3.23
N THR A 168 5.72 14.82 3.86
CA THR A 168 5.10 13.68 3.16
C THR A 168 3.82 14.09 2.45
N ASN A 169 3.76 13.85 1.15
CA ASN A 169 2.52 14.03 0.37
C ASN A 169 1.68 12.74 0.33
N GLY A 170 0.45 12.82 -0.20
CA GLY A 170 -0.48 11.68 -0.22
C GLY A 170 0.00 10.48 -1.05
N ALA A 171 0.77 10.71 -2.13
CA ALA A 171 1.33 9.62 -2.92
C ALA A 171 2.44 8.90 -2.14
N GLU A 172 3.33 9.66 -1.50
CA GLU A 172 4.40 9.12 -0.65
C GLU A 172 3.84 8.37 0.56
N ALA A 173 2.80 8.91 1.21
CA ALA A 173 2.15 8.25 2.33
C ALA A 173 1.54 6.88 1.93
N ARG A 174 0.99 6.76 0.71
CA ARG A 174 0.53 5.47 0.18
C ARG A 174 1.67 4.48 -0.04
N VAL A 175 2.79 4.93 -0.62
CA VAL A 175 3.97 4.08 -0.84
C VAL A 175 4.54 3.62 0.49
N LYS A 176 4.66 4.51 1.48
CA LYS A 176 5.09 4.18 2.84
C LYS A 176 4.17 3.15 3.49
N LEU A 177 2.85 3.33 3.36
CA LEU A 177 1.86 2.38 3.86
C LEU A 177 2.07 0.98 3.25
N ALA A 178 2.19 0.90 1.93
CA ALA A 178 2.40 -0.36 1.22
C ALA A 178 3.74 -1.02 1.57
N GLN A 179 4.81 -0.23 1.73
CA GLN A 179 6.10 -0.75 2.20
C GLN A 179 5.98 -1.33 3.61
N LYS A 180 5.33 -0.63 4.54
CA LYS A 180 5.10 -1.14 5.90
C LYS A 180 4.23 -2.39 5.90
N MET A 181 3.26 -2.49 5.00
CA MET A 181 2.50 -3.73 4.81
C MET A 181 3.44 -4.88 4.44
N LEU A 182 4.32 -4.73 3.44
CA LEU A 182 5.30 -5.77 3.10
C LEU A 182 6.15 -6.16 4.30
N ASP A 183 6.65 -5.16 5.03
CA ASP A 183 7.53 -5.38 6.17
C ASP A 183 6.84 -6.14 7.32
N ARG A 184 5.51 -6.09 7.41
CA ARG A 184 4.70 -6.82 8.41
C ARG A 184 4.27 -8.20 7.92
N LEU A 185 3.86 -8.33 6.65
CA LEU A 185 3.29 -9.57 6.12
C LEU A 185 4.36 -10.63 5.81
N ILE A 186 5.50 -10.22 5.23
CA ILE A 186 6.53 -11.16 4.79
C ILE A 186 7.07 -12.03 5.93
N PRO A 187 7.43 -11.49 7.11
CA PRO A 187 7.92 -12.32 8.22
C PRO A 187 6.95 -13.41 8.66
N ASP A 188 5.64 -13.14 8.66
CA ASP A 188 4.63 -14.12 9.08
C ASP A 188 4.36 -15.16 7.99
N ILE A 189 4.40 -14.77 6.71
CA ILE A 189 4.36 -15.73 5.58
C ILE A 189 5.60 -16.63 5.61
N GLU A 190 6.77 -16.06 5.87
CA GLU A 190 8.03 -16.79 6.02
C GLU A 190 7.99 -17.78 7.18
N ALA A 191 7.48 -17.34 8.33
CA ALA A 191 7.30 -18.18 9.52
C ALA A 191 6.37 -19.36 9.24
N TYR A 192 5.29 -19.15 8.48
CA TYR A 192 4.42 -20.24 8.04
C TYR A 192 5.11 -21.18 7.05
N ALA A 193 5.87 -20.65 6.10
CA ALA A 193 6.60 -21.46 5.13
C ALA A 193 7.62 -22.40 5.81
N LEU A 194 8.22 -21.98 6.93
CA LEU A 194 9.09 -22.80 7.76
C LEU A 194 8.40 -24.00 8.43
N THR A 195 7.08 -23.95 8.64
CA THR A 195 6.35 -25.07 9.26
C THR A 195 5.92 -26.13 8.26
N LEU A 196 6.08 -25.87 6.96
CA LEU A 196 5.69 -26.82 5.92
C LEU A 196 6.65 -28.01 5.89
N PRO A 197 6.14 -29.23 5.65
CA PRO A 197 7.00 -30.37 5.45
C PRO A 197 7.88 -30.18 4.20
N PRO A 198 9.11 -30.72 4.19
CA PRO A 198 9.95 -30.71 2.99
C PRO A 198 9.19 -31.36 1.83
N GLY A 199 9.23 -30.69 0.68
CA GLY A 199 8.68 -31.18 -0.59
C GLY A 199 9.55 -32.25 -1.23
#